data_AF-A0A2W4VZR5-F1
#
_entry.id   AF-A0A2W4VZR5-F1
#
_cell.length_a   1.000
_cell.length_b   1.000
_cell.length_c   1.000
_cell.angle_alpha   90.00
_cell.angle_beta   90.00
_cell.angle_gamma   90.00
#
_symmetry.space_group_name_H-M   'P 1'
#
loop_
_entity.id
_entity.type
_entity.pdbx_description
1 polymer ?
#
loop_
_entity_poly.entity_id
_entity_poly.type
_entity_poly.pdbx_seq_one_letter_code
_entity_poly.pdbx_strand_id
1 'polypeptide(L)'
;MGTWVKETDEAFYLMQGNQWISRIQKRPSSGNPKERVLNVEGMRDWFLRSDSPLAMTVAIGTGAPEPEQAGSSGGGTQPPEEIIPPPDGETPPPTGGETPGSGGTPAPEPAKSLTLRVKSTTYFKLQPKLASELTDAEKVLVTNGTTFDIQYYIDVGKNHWQVQLLEPTLGDKTNRTWFVYTPDIDVLTGVRLRVVSDTLFKTEPKISSQLSESQKVFVKNGTQLSLLAFKPAAGDHYEIELADAVVGAEVSSKWYVYSPDVKVDGNRETLEVNGDTIFKSEPVQSSQLGSADKVLVKKGTVFLLNSYAQPASNHVRVALQGAFLGPQNRTTWHVYVPDIAISGTEIGNRPSDQGPGQPSNPADRGVPLTLPGFTGTYYSNDPIQPKNRYGVRGNFTWGEALHVNRSTGRYRRPANAGVVYGILKVADAMEEIRKMYGDKPLRINSWYRDPATNAAVGGASMSRHLSGDAVDFVVPGVRCSDVYARLNGWWGSRGGLASSSVFTHIDVRGYRARWSYGY
;
A
#
# COMPACT_ATOMS: atom_id res chain seq x y z
N MET A 1 29.49 20.11 -13.85
CA MET A 1 29.03 19.04 -14.76
C MET A 1 29.16 17.74 -14.00
N GLY A 2 28.06 16.99 -13.87
CA GLY A 2 28.08 15.70 -13.16
C GLY A 2 28.84 14.64 -13.95
N THR A 3 29.29 13.58 -13.27
CA THR A 3 29.82 12.41 -13.98
C THR A 3 28.68 11.64 -14.64
N TRP A 4 28.98 10.83 -15.65
CA TRP A 4 28.03 9.96 -16.34
C TRP A 4 28.75 8.73 -16.89
N VAL A 5 28.06 7.64 -17.21
CA VAL A 5 28.71 6.42 -17.71
C VAL A 5 28.57 6.32 -19.23
N LYS A 6 29.67 6.11 -19.96
CA LYS A 6 29.62 5.76 -21.39
C LYS A 6 29.99 4.29 -21.56
N GLU A 7 29.20 3.55 -22.30
CA GLU A 7 29.52 2.19 -22.72
C GLU A 7 29.78 2.17 -24.24
N THR A 8 30.80 1.40 -24.60
CA THR A 8 31.22 1.14 -25.98
C THR A 8 31.46 -0.35 -26.16
N ASP A 9 31.75 -0.78 -27.38
CA ASP A 9 32.06 -2.18 -27.66
C ASP A 9 33.26 -2.71 -26.84
N GLU A 10 34.15 -1.83 -26.37
CA GLU A 10 35.35 -2.21 -25.63
C GLU A 10 35.25 -2.10 -24.10
N ALA A 11 34.52 -1.12 -23.57
CA ALA A 11 34.56 -0.83 -22.13
C ALA A 11 33.36 -0.01 -21.63
N PHE A 12 33.30 0.13 -20.31
CA PHE A 12 32.53 1.15 -19.61
C PHE A 12 33.47 2.23 -19.11
N TYR A 13 33.08 3.49 -19.26
CA TYR A 13 33.84 4.66 -18.86
C TYR A 13 33.01 5.51 -17.90
N LEU A 14 33.58 5.92 -16.78
CA LEU A 14 33.08 7.04 -16.00
C LEU A 14 33.59 8.33 -16.65
N MET A 15 32.68 9.12 -17.18
CA MET A 15 32.93 10.35 -17.91
C MET A 15 32.81 11.55 -16.99
N GLN A 16 33.65 12.56 -17.22
CA GLN A 16 33.51 13.92 -16.70
C GLN A 16 33.66 14.88 -17.87
N GLY A 17 32.54 15.49 -18.30
CA GLY A 17 32.49 16.18 -19.59
C GLY A 17 32.65 15.18 -20.76
N ASN A 18 33.54 15.49 -21.71
CA ASN A 18 33.84 14.64 -22.88
C ASN A 18 35.03 13.69 -22.68
N GLN A 19 35.63 13.66 -21.48
CA GLN A 19 36.78 12.81 -21.17
C GLN A 19 36.41 11.77 -20.12
N TRP A 20 37.07 10.62 -20.11
CA TRP A 20 36.86 9.60 -19.08
C TRP A 20 37.88 9.70 -17.95
N ILE A 21 37.41 9.47 -16.72
CA ILE A 21 38.18 9.51 -15.47
C ILE A 21 38.33 8.13 -14.83
N SER A 22 37.52 7.14 -15.21
CA SER A 22 37.68 5.73 -14.82
C SER A 22 37.20 4.80 -15.94
N ARG A 23 37.81 3.63 -16.13
CA ARG A 23 37.51 2.67 -17.20
C ARG A 23 37.42 1.25 -16.66
N ILE A 24 36.41 0.50 -17.08
CA ILE A 24 36.25 -0.93 -16.81
C ILE A 24 36.14 -1.66 -18.14
N GLN A 25 37.15 -2.49 -18.42
CA GLN A 25 37.29 -3.16 -19.71
C GLN A 25 36.40 -4.40 -19.82
N LYS A 26 35.81 -4.58 -21.00
CA LYS A 26 35.10 -5.81 -21.37
C LYS A 26 36.05 -6.87 -21.89
N ARG A 27 35.72 -8.14 -21.64
CA ARG A 27 36.46 -9.30 -22.13
C ARG A 27 35.51 -10.26 -22.84
N PRO A 28 35.95 -11.05 -23.83
CA PRO A 28 35.08 -12.03 -24.48
C PRO A 28 34.51 -13.04 -23.47
N SER A 29 33.24 -13.43 -23.66
CA SER A 29 32.65 -14.56 -22.93
C SER A 29 33.24 -15.88 -23.42
N SER A 30 33.50 -16.82 -22.51
CA SER A 30 34.00 -18.16 -22.88
C SER A 30 32.94 -19.06 -23.51
N GLY A 31 31.65 -18.77 -23.30
CA GLY A 31 30.53 -19.61 -23.75
C GLY A 31 29.79 -19.08 -24.98
N ASN A 32 30.00 -17.82 -25.36
CA ASN A 32 29.35 -17.21 -26.52
C ASN A 32 30.27 -16.16 -27.16
N PRO A 33 30.72 -16.37 -28.42
CA PRO A 33 31.66 -15.47 -29.08
C PRO A 33 31.07 -14.07 -29.38
N LYS A 34 29.75 -13.90 -29.29
CA LYS A 34 29.07 -12.61 -29.44
C LYS A 34 28.91 -11.86 -28.11
N GLU A 35 29.24 -12.48 -26.98
CA GLU A 35 29.09 -11.87 -25.66
C GLU A 35 30.41 -11.28 -25.15
N ARG A 36 30.24 -10.25 -24.32
CA ARG A 36 31.30 -9.57 -23.59
C ARG A 36 30.94 -9.56 -22.11
N VAL A 37 31.93 -9.79 -21.25
CA VAL A 37 31.80 -9.83 -19.78
C VAL A 37 32.69 -8.75 -19.19
N LEU A 38 32.23 -8.06 -18.15
CA LEU A 38 33.02 -7.08 -17.39
C LEU A 38 32.92 -7.33 -15.89
N ASN A 39 33.96 -6.94 -15.14
CA ASN A 39 33.91 -6.93 -13.69
C ASN A 39 33.31 -5.62 -13.20
N VAL A 40 32.07 -5.68 -12.72
CA VAL A 40 31.30 -4.50 -12.27
C VAL A 40 31.66 -4.03 -10.86
N GLU A 41 32.53 -4.72 -10.14
CA GLU A 41 32.94 -4.34 -8.77
C GLU A 41 33.50 -2.92 -8.72
N GLY A 42 34.30 -2.53 -9.73
CA GLY A 42 34.83 -1.15 -9.85
C GLY A 42 33.77 -0.08 -10.12
N MET A 43 32.56 -0.45 -10.56
CA MET A 43 31.46 0.50 -10.77
C MET A 43 30.81 0.91 -9.44
N ARG A 44 30.93 0.08 -8.39
CA ARG A 44 30.38 0.38 -7.07
C ARG A 44 30.85 1.73 -6.57
N ASP A 45 32.15 2.01 -6.72
CA ASP A 45 32.73 3.27 -6.27
C ASP A 45 32.23 4.46 -7.09
N TRP A 46 31.84 4.27 -8.37
CA TRP A 46 31.27 5.34 -9.19
C TRP A 46 29.94 5.83 -8.64
N PHE A 47 29.08 4.90 -8.20
CA PHE A 47 27.75 5.21 -7.65
C PHE A 47 27.80 5.72 -6.20
N LEU A 48 28.94 5.60 -5.52
CA LEU A 48 29.17 6.12 -4.17
C LEU A 48 29.85 7.51 -4.17
N ARG A 49 30.28 8.01 -5.33
CA ARG A 49 30.81 9.37 -5.45
C ARG A 49 29.72 10.40 -5.16
N SER A 50 30.11 11.55 -4.61
CA SER A 50 29.21 12.69 -4.38
C SER A 50 28.62 13.26 -5.67
N ASP A 51 29.29 13.07 -6.81
CA ASP A 51 28.84 13.43 -8.16
C ASP A 51 28.40 12.21 -8.99
N SER A 52 27.91 11.16 -8.32
CA SER A 52 27.56 9.86 -8.89
C SER A 52 26.86 9.97 -10.25
N PRO A 53 27.18 9.09 -11.21
CA PRO A 53 26.65 9.20 -12.55
C PRO A 53 25.13 8.98 -12.57
N LEU A 54 24.39 9.98 -13.06
CA LEU A 54 22.93 9.98 -13.12
C LEU A 54 22.38 9.49 -14.48
N ALA A 55 23.28 9.29 -15.44
CA ALA A 55 22.95 8.87 -16.79
C ALA A 55 23.99 7.89 -17.32
N MET A 56 23.55 7.02 -18.22
CA MET A 56 24.40 6.09 -18.95
C MET A 56 24.09 6.19 -20.44
N THR A 57 25.11 6.36 -21.27
CA THR A 57 25.01 6.29 -22.74
C THR A 57 25.54 4.95 -23.21
N VAL A 58 24.77 4.26 -24.05
CA VAL A 58 25.12 2.96 -24.64
C VAL A 58 25.32 3.18 -26.13
N ALA A 59 26.49 2.84 -26.66
CA ALA A 59 26.81 2.99 -28.08
C ALA A 59 26.97 1.60 -28.72
N ILE A 60 25.99 1.20 -29.55
CA ILE A 60 25.97 -0.12 -30.18
C ILE A 60 26.37 0.00 -31.65
N GLY A 61 27.46 -0.66 -32.07
CA GLY A 61 27.82 -0.81 -33.48
C GLY A 61 28.13 0.50 -34.21
N THR A 62 28.56 1.53 -33.47
CA THR A 62 28.72 2.89 -34.03
C THR A 62 30.02 3.08 -34.80
N GLY A 63 31.03 2.23 -34.58
CA GLY A 63 32.37 2.40 -35.14
C GLY A 63 33.08 3.69 -34.70
N ALA A 64 32.49 4.42 -33.74
CA ALA A 64 33.02 5.68 -33.24
C ALA A 64 34.26 5.43 -32.38
N PRO A 65 35.26 6.35 -32.41
CA PRO A 65 36.45 6.21 -31.58
C PRO A 65 36.10 6.24 -30.08
N GLU A 66 36.88 5.48 -29.31
CA GLU A 66 36.78 5.43 -27.85
C GLU A 66 37.02 6.82 -27.23
N PRO A 67 36.35 7.17 -26.12
CA PRO A 67 36.52 8.47 -25.48
C PRO A 67 37.97 8.68 -25.01
N GLU A 68 38.43 9.93 -25.05
CA GLU A 68 39.78 10.29 -24.60
C GLU A 68 39.90 10.29 -23.08
N GLN A 69 41.07 9.89 -22.57
CA GLN A 69 41.35 9.85 -21.14
C GLN A 69 41.59 11.26 -20.59
N ALA A 70 40.96 11.58 -19.46
CA ALA A 70 41.19 12.83 -18.75
C ALA A 70 42.66 12.94 -18.31
N GLY A 71 43.32 14.02 -18.70
CA GLY A 71 44.73 14.29 -18.39
C GLY A 71 45.75 13.72 -19.39
N SER A 72 45.31 13.07 -20.47
CA SER A 72 46.19 12.70 -21.59
C SER A 72 46.50 13.94 -22.44
N SER A 73 47.68 14.53 -22.29
CA SER A 73 48.15 15.62 -23.15
C SER A 73 48.51 15.08 -24.54
N GLY A 74 47.65 15.31 -25.54
CA GLY A 74 47.89 14.86 -26.92
C GLY A 74 46.94 15.48 -27.96
N GLY A 75 47.06 16.80 -28.16
CA GLY A 75 46.71 17.64 -29.33
C GLY A 75 45.69 17.23 -30.42
N GLY A 76 44.72 18.13 -30.68
CA GLY A 76 44.15 18.35 -32.03
C GLY A 76 42.68 18.83 -32.09
N THR A 77 42.50 20.16 -32.24
CA THR A 77 41.37 20.96 -32.83
C THR A 77 40.31 20.22 -33.68
N GLN A 78 39.01 20.55 -33.70
CA GLN A 78 38.34 21.82 -34.10
C GLN A 78 36.79 21.74 -33.88
N PRO A 79 36.03 22.84 -33.64
CA PRO A 79 34.56 22.81 -33.50
C PRO A 79 33.83 23.14 -34.81
N PRO A 80 32.58 22.67 -35.01
CA PRO A 80 31.50 23.51 -35.56
C PRO A 80 30.09 23.08 -35.05
N GLU A 81 28.95 23.73 -35.26
CA GLU A 81 28.51 25.07 -35.70
C GLU A 81 27.00 25.15 -35.35
N GLU A 82 26.49 26.37 -35.30
CA GLU A 82 25.10 26.77 -35.09
C GLU A 82 24.25 26.54 -36.36
N ILE A 83 23.04 25.97 -36.27
CA ILE A 83 22.07 25.96 -37.39
C ILE A 83 20.63 26.30 -36.92
N ILE A 84 20.13 27.32 -37.62
CA ILE A 84 18.86 28.08 -37.66
C ILE A 84 17.57 27.22 -37.81
N PRO A 85 16.39 27.64 -37.29
CA PRO A 85 15.10 26.97 -37.54
C PRO A 85 14.29 27.58 -38.72
N PRO A 86 13.42 26.82 -39.41
CA PRO A 86 12.37 27.35 -40.29
C PRO A 86 10.94 26.96 -39.81
N PRO A 87 9.83 27.48 -40.40
CA PRO A 87 8.83 28.28 -39.67
C PRO A 87 7.39 27.70 -39.69
N ASP A 88 6.47 28.50 -39.12
CA ASP A 88 5.03 28.31 -38.91
C ASP A 88 4.17 27.83 -40.10
N GLY A 89 3.03 27.21 -39.75
CA GLY A 89 1.84 26.97 -40.57
C GLY A 89 1.22 25.59 -40.28
N GLU A 90 -0.08 25.34 -40.10
CA GLU A 90 -1.34 26.08 -40.25
C GLU A 90 -2.41 25.34 -39.42
N THR A 91 -3.40 26.05 -38.87
CA THR A 91 -4.72 25.48 -38.46
C THR A 91 -5.67 25.41 -39.65
N PRO A 92 -6.58 24.42 -39.73
CA PRO A 92 -8.02 24.74 -39.83
C PRO A 92 -8.94 23.66 -39.13
N PRO A 93 -10.29 23.70 -39.21
CA PRO A 93 -11.19 24.21 -38.17
C PRO A 93 -12.30 23.16 -37.79
N PRO A 94 -13.39 23.50 -37.05
CA PRO A 94 -14.14 22.56 -36.22
C PRO A 94 -15.32 21.87 -36.94
N THR A 95 -15.74 20.71 -36.42
CA THR A 95 -17.06 20.13 -36.70
C THR A 95 -17.69 19.64 -35.38
N GLY A 96 -18.92 20.10 -35.13
CA GLY A 96 -19.65 19.91 -33.88
C GLY A 96 -20.71 18.81 -33.90
N GLY A 97 -21.45 18.77 -32.78
CA GLY A 97 -22.68 17.99 -32.55
C GLY A 97 -22.43 16.53 -32.16
N GLU A 98 -23.07 15.91 -31.16
CA GLU A 98 -24.21 16.21 -30.28
C GLU A 98 -24.09 15.28 -29.06
N THR A 99 -24.75 15.64 -27.94
CA THR A 99 -25.00 14.77 -26.79
C THR A 99 -26.39 14.13 -26.90
N PRO A 100 -26.58 12.90 -26.41
CA PRO A 100 -27.59 12.65 -25.36
C PRO A 100 -27.00 11.74 -24.25
N GLY A 101 -27.03 12.08 -22.96
CA GLY A 101 -28.20 12.00 -22.05
C GLY A 101 -28.68 10.54 -21.91
N SER A 102 -28.78 9.85 -20.79
CA SER A 102 -29.03 10.18 -19.38
C SER A 102 -28.97 8.87 -18.57
N GLY A 103 -28.74 8.93 -17.25
CA GLY A 103 -29.25 7.90 -16.33
C GLY A 103 -28.22 6.97 -15.67
N GLY A 104 -27.30 7.51 -14.88
CA GLY A 104 -26.53 6.73 -13.91
C GLY A 104 -26.63 7.38 -12.54
N THR A 105 -27.22 6.69 -11.57
CA THR A 105 -27.13 7.04 -10.14
C THR A 105 -25.66 7.30 -9.81
N PRO A 106 -25.29 8.42 -9.14
CA PRO A 106 -23.89 8.70 -8.85
C PRO A 106 -23.28 7.53 -8.06
N ALA A 107 -22.16 7.03 -8.55
CA ALA A 107 -21.40 6.00 -7.87
C ALA A 107 -21.08 6.48 -6.45
N PRO A 108 -21.28 5.66 -5.40
CA PRO A 108 -20.99 6.09 -4.05
C PRO A 108 -19.50 6.42 -3.91
N GLU A 109 -19.24 7.61 -3.36
CA GLU A 109 -17.95 8.26 -3.25
C GLU A 109 -16.92 7.45 -2.42
N PRO A 110 -15.62 7.61 -2.72
CA PRO A 110 -14.55 6.86 -2.06
C PRO A 110 -14.43 7.22 -0.58
N ALA A 111 -14.35 6.19 0.26
CA ALA A 111 -14.10 6.31 1.68
C ALA A 111 -12.72 6.93 1.95
N LYS A 112 -12.68 7.92 2.86
CA LYS A 112 -11.51 8.69 3.35
C LYS A 112 -10.16 8.02 3.14
N SER A 113 -9.34 8.59 2.25
CA SER A 113 -8.08 7.96 1.85
C SER A 113 -6.80 8.70 2.27
N LEU A 114 -6.66 10.03 2.21
CA LEU A 114 -5.42 10.70 2.66
C LEU A 114 -5.72 12.14 3.09
N THR A 115 -4.99 12.67 4.08
CA THR A 115 -5.10 14.09 4.45
C THR A 115 -3.81 14.82 4.07
N LEU A 116 -3.88 15.72 3.10
CA LEU A 116 -2.79 16.63 2.76
C LEU A 116 -2.80 17.81 3.75
N ARG A 117 -1.67 18.06 4.41
CA ARG A 117 -1.46 19.22 5.30
C ARG A 117 -0.56 20.23 4.62
N VAL A 118 -0.94 21.50 4.64
CA VAL A 118 -0.09 22.63 4.24
C VAL A 118 0.78 23.00 5.45
N LYS A 119 2.11 22.84 5.34
CA LYS A 119 3.07 23.16 6.43
C LYS A 119 3.68 24.56 6.30
N SER A 120 3.55 25.18 5.13
CA SER A 120 3.91 26.57 4.87
C SER A 120 2.89 27.17 3.90
N THR A 121 2.50 28.43 4.11
CA THR A 121 1.51 29.10 3.26
C THR A 121 1.97 29.08 1.80
N THR A 122 1.13 28.53 0.91
CA THR A 122 1.53 28.24 -0.48
C THR A 122 0.36 28.38 -1.45
N TYR A 123 0.63 28.34 -2.76
CA TYR A 123 -0.40 28.38 -3.80
C TYR A 123 -0.72 26.98 -4.33
N PHE A 124 -2.01 26.66 -4.35
CA PHE A 124 -2.55 25.55 -5.13
C PHE A 124 -2.94 26.10 -6.50
N LYS A 125 -2.54 25.42 -7.57
CA LYS A 125 -2.59 25.96 -8.93
C LYS A 125 -3.30 25.02 -9.89
N LEU A 126 -4.01 25.53 -10.89
CA LEU A 126 -4.61 24.70 -11.94
C LEU A 126 -3.59 24.19 -12.97
N GLN A 127 -2.41 24.83 -13.03
CA GLN A 127 -1.32 24.45 -13.92
C GLN A 127 0.03 24.44 -13.18
N PRO A 128 1.01 23.62 -13.59
CA PRO A 128 2.33 23.55 -12.98
C PRO A 128 3.24 24.71 -13.44
N LYS A 129 2.75 25.94 -13.36
CA LYS A 129 3.46 27.18 -13.70
C LYS A 129 3.86 27.96 -12.45
N LEU A 130 4.68 29.00 -12.60
CA LEU A 130 4.94 29.91 -11.49
C LEU A 130 3.66 30.65 -11.11
N ALA A 131 3.45 30.93 -9.82
CA ALA A 131 2.24 31.61 -9.36
C ALA A 131 2.10 33.03 -9.94
N SER A 132 3.22 33.64 -10.36
CA SER A 132 3.28 34.93 -11.07
C SER A 132 2.79 34.86 -12.52
N GLU A 133 2.78 33.67 -13.12
CA GLU A 133 2.35 33.42 -14.50
C GLU A 133 0.88 32.99 -14.58
N LEU A 134 0.20 32.91 -13.44
CA LEU A 134 -1.17 32.45 -13.31
C LEU A 134 -2.08 33.59 -12.85
N THR A 135 -3.27 33.64 -13.43
CA THR A 135 -4.33 34.54 -13.00
C THR A 135 -4.84 34.15 -11.61
N ASP A 136 -5.55 35.05 -10.93
CA ASP A 136 -6.11 34.77 -9.60
C ASP A 136 -7.22 33.71 -9.63
N ALA A 137 -7.82 33.45 -10.80
CA ALA A 137 -8.77 32.34 -10.97
C ALA A 137 -8.07 30.97 -11.07
N GLU A 138 -6.79 30.95 -11.46
CA GLU A 138 -6.02 29.72 -11.67
C GLU A 138 -5.20 29.31 -10.45
N LYS A 139 -5.22 30.11 -9.38
CA LYS A 139 -4.47 29.85 -8.15
C LYS A 139 -5.26 30.20 -6.91
N VAL A 140 -5.07 29.44 -5.85
CA VAL A 140 -5.68 29.70 -4.55
C VAL A 140 -4.57 29.71 -3.51
N LEU A 141 -4.48 30.80 -2.76
CA LEU A 141 -3.56 30.90 -1.63
C LEU A 141 -4.13 30.07 -0.48
N VAL A 142 -3.33 29.13 0.03
CA VAL A 142 -3.71 28.27 1.13
C VAL A 142 -2.77 28.51 2.30
N THR A 143 -3.35 28.79 3.47
CA THR A 143 -2.57 29.12 4.67
C THR A 143 -1.99 27.88 5.33
N ASN A 144 -0.85 28.05 6.00
CA ASN A 144 -0.24 27.05 6.87
C ASN A 144 -1.28 26.46 7.85
N GLY A 145 -1.21 25.15 8.07
CA GLY A 145 -2.09 24.37 8.93
C GLY A 145 -3.35 23.85 8.23
N THR A 146 -3.68 24.36 7.04
CA THR A 146 -4.86 23.90 6.30
C THR A 146 -4.70 22.44 5.89
N THR A 147 -5.77 21.66 6.03
CA THR A 147 -5.80 20.24 5.65
C THR A 147 -6.86 19.98 4.59
N PHE A 148 -6.56 19.11 3.63
CA PHE A 148 -7.51 18.62 2.63
C PHE A 148 -7.54 17.11 2.62
N ASP A 149 -8.74 16.55 2.54
CA ASP A 149 -8.87 15.14 2.17
C ASP A 149 -8.62 15.00 0.67
N ILE A 150 -7.69 14.13 0.29
CA ILE A 150 -7.31 13.85 -1.10
C ILE A 150 -7.59 12.39 -1.45
N GLN A 151 -7.98 12.19 -2.71
CA GLN A 151 -8.22 10.88 -3.30
C GLN A 151 -6.89 10.21 -3.72
N TYR A 152 -5.98 10.97 -4.35
CA TYR A 152 -4.63 10.54 -4.72
C TYR A 152 -3.76 11.74 -5.09
N TYR A 153 -2.46 11.52 -5.30
CA TYR A 153 -1.54 12.48 -5.89
C TYR A 153 -0.56 11.80 -6.85
N ILE A 154 -0.02 12.59 -7.78
CA ILE A 154 0.96 12.18 -8.79
C ILE A 154 2.14 13.12 -8.67
N ASP A 155 3.35 12.58 -8.58
CA ASP A 155 4.56 13.38 -8.72
C ASP A 155 4.76 13.77 -10.19
N VAL A 156 4.77 15.07 -10.48
CA VAL A 156 4.94 15.60 -11.83
C VAL A 156 6.34 16.21 -12.03
N GLY A 157 7.24 16.02 -11.06
CA GLY A 157 8.59 16.54 -11.07
C GLY A 157 8.68 18.03 -10.71
N LYS A 158 9.91 18.56 -10.70
CA LYS A 158 10.22 19.97 -10.35
C LYS A 158 9.58 20.41 -9.03
N ASN A 159 9.59 19.53 -8.01
CA ASN A 159 9.00 19.76 -6.69
C ASN A 159 7.50 20.07 -6.73
N HIS A 160 6.77 19.51 -7.70
CA HIS A 160 5.32 19.66 -7.79
C HIS A 160 4.62 18.31 -7.81
N TRP A 161 3.50 18.24 -7.10
CA TRP A 161 2.54 17.14 -7.22
C TRP A 161 1.26 17.65 -7.87
N GLN A 162 0.63 16.80 -8.67
CA GLN A 162 -0.77 16.94 -9.03
C GLN A 162 -1.61 16.14 -8.01
N VAL A 163 -2.43 16.83 -7.22
CA VAL A 163 -3.31 16.24 -6.21
C VAL A 163 -4.75 16.24 -6.70
N GLN A 164 -5.49 15.18 -6.35
CA GLN A 164 -6.92 15.09 -6.55
C GLN A 164 -7.59 15.20 -5.19
N LEU A 165 -8.27 16.30 -4.90
CA LEU A 165 -9.09 16.47 -3.71
C LEU A 165 -10.25 15.47 -3.71
N LEU A 166 -10.61 15.00 -2.52
CA LEU A 166 -11.78 14.15 -2.32
C LEU A 166 -13.04 14.90 -2.78
N GLU A 167 -13.29 16.05 -2.17
CA GLU A 167 -14.36 16.98 -2.56
C GLU A 167 -13.77 18.28 -3.12
N PRO A 168 -14.46 18.96 -4.05
CA PRO A 168 -14.03 20.25 -4.60
C PRO A 168 -14.20 21.35 -3.54
N THR A 169 -13.31 21.37 -2.56
CA THR A 169 -13.39 22.22 -1.36
C THR A 169 -12.61 23.52 -1.49
N LEU A 170 -11.87 23.68 -2.59
CA LEU A 170 -10.92 24.77 -2.81
C LEU A 170 -11.34 25.67 -3.98
N GLY A 171 -11.04 26.97 -3.88
CA GLY A 171 -11.35 27.95 -4.92
C GLY A 171 -12.84 28.14 -5.15
N ASP A 172 -13.25 28.04 -6.42
CA ASP A 172 -14.64 28.12 -6.86
C ASP A 172 -15.48 26.88 -6.54
N LYS A 173 -14.87 25.86 -5.93
CA LYS A 173 -15.50 24.59 -5.55
C LYS A 173 -16.04 23.78 -6.73
N THR A 174 -15.45 23.96 -7.92
CA THR A 174 -15.72 23.10 -9.08
C THR A 174 -14.55 22.15 -9.37
N ASN A 175 -13.32 22.61 -9.11
CA ASN A 175 -12.10 21.89 -9.42
C ASN A 175 -11.66 20.97 -8.27
N ARG A 176 -11.46 19.69 -8.59
CA ARG A 176 -10.87 18.70 -7.68
C ARG A 176 -9.38 18.47 -7.92
N THR A 177 -8.84 18.91 -9.06
CA THR A 177 -7.43 18.66 -9.43
C THR A 177 -6.60 19.92 -9.26
N TRP A 178 -5.49 19.81 -8.53
CA TRP A 178 -4.61 20.95 -8.23
C TRP A 178 -3.14 20.55 -8.30
N PHE A 179 -2.28 21.49 -8.68
CA PHE A 179 -0.83 21.38 -8.57
C PHE A 179 -0.36 22.08 -7.29
N VAL A 180 0.44 21.37 -6.51
CA VAL A 180 0.93 21.80 -5.20
C VAL A 180 2.45 21.72 -5.14
N TYR A 181 3.07 22.66 -4.44
CA TYR A 181 4.52 22.68 -4.26
C TYR A 181 4.90 21.77 -3.08
N THR A 182 5.64 20.70 -3.38
CA THR A 182 5.89 19.60 -2.43
C THR A 182 6.68 20.01 -1.19
N PRO A 183 7.60 20.98 -1.22
CA PRO A 183 8.28 21.46 -0.02
C PRO A 183 7.37 22.19 0.97
N ASP A 184 6.17 22.61 0.58
CA ASP A 184 5.22 23.33 1.45
C ASP A 184 4.09 22.43 1.99
N ILE A 185 4.08 21.15 1.62
CA ILE A 185 3.03 20.21 1.99
C ILE A 185 3.59 18.94 2.63
N ASP A 186 2.76 18.29 3.42
CA ASP A 186 2.93 16.91 3.86
C ASP A 186 1.66 16.12 3.51
N VAL A 187 1.82 14.82 3.25
CA VAL A 187 0.69 13.91 3.21
C VAL A 187 0.66 13.14 4.51
N LEU A 188 -0.37 13.41 5.31
CA LEU A 188 -0.63 12.70 6.55
C LEU A 188 -1.35 11.40 6.22
N THR A 189 -0.76 10.30 6.65
CA THR A 189 -1.44 9.01 6.71
C THR A 189 -2.13 8.90 8.08
N GLY A 190 -3.18 8.07 8.18
CA GLY A 190 -3.76 7.70 9.47
C GLY A 190 -2.85 6.81 10.32
N VAL A 191 -1.60 6.56 9.89
CA VAL A 191 -0.65 5.64 10.51
C VAL A 191 0.25 6.42 11.48
N ARG A 192 0.30 5.96 12.73
CA ARG A 192 1.11 6.57 13.78
C ARG A 192 2.14 5.58 14.32
N LEU A 193 3.36 6.04 14.51
CA LEU A 193 4.34 5.37 15.35
C LEU A 193 4.10 5.80 16.81
N ARG A 194 3.70 4.86 17.66
CA ARG A 194 3.63 5.05 19.11
C ARG A 194 4.86 4.44 19.76
N VAL A 195 5.59 5.25 20.51
CA VAL A 195 6.68 4.79 21.38
C VAL A 195 6.06 4.17 22.63
N VAL A 196 6.34 2.90 22.90
CA VAL A 196 5.79 2.11 24.03
C VAL A 196 6.80 1.89 25.17
N SER A 197 8.06 2.24 24.94
CA SER A 197 9.14 2.28 25.93
C SER A 197 10.10 3.41 25.57
N ASP A 198 10.72 4.04 26.57
CA ASP A 198 11.73 5.10 26.34
C ASP A 198 12.83 4.56 25.41
N THR A 199 13.14 5.27 24.33
CA THR A 199 14.02 4.75 23.29
C THR A 199 14.84 5.85 22.60
N LEU A 200 15.77 5.43 21.73
CA LEU A 200 16.60 6.29 20.91
C LEU A 200 16.26 6.11 19.44
N PHE A 201 15.90 7.19 18.76
CA PHE A 201 15.81 7.24 17.32
C PHE A 201 17.19 7.57 16.78
N LYS A 202 17.65 6.84 15.76
CA LYS A 202 19.03 6.91 15.27
C LYS A 202 19.08 7.24 13.79
N THR A 203 20.09 7.95 13.32
CA THR A 203 20.25 8.23 11.88
C THR A 203 20.84 7.04 11.11
N GLU A 204 21.43 6.07 11.82
CA GLU A 204 22.02 4.85 11.25
C GLU A 204 21.64 3.59 12.05
N PRO A 205 21.62 2.40 11.43
CA PRO A 205 21.27 1.13 12.09
C PRO A 205 22.44 0.56 12.91
N LYS A 206 23.12 1.41 13.70
CA LYS A 206 24.22 1.03 14.59
C LYS A 206 23.74 0.99 16.05
N ILE A 207 24.53 0.34 16.91
CA ILE A 207 24.26 0.39 18.35
C ILE A 207 24.51 1.82 18.84
N SER A 208 23.70 2.30 19.78
CA SER A 208 23.72 3.70 20.24
C SER A 208 25.06 4.17 20.80
N SER A 209 25.90 3.26 21.31
CA SER A 209 27.26 3.55 21.79
C SER A 209 28.24 3.89 20.67
N GLN A 210 27.91 3.57 19.42
CA GLN A 210 28.74 3.84 18.24
C GLN A 210 28.29 5.10 17.48
N LEU A 211 27.30 5.82 18.01
CA LEU A 211 26.73 7.02 17.39
C LEU A 211 27.03 8.26 18.25
N SER A 212 27.31 9.38 17.58
CA SER A 212 27.43 10.68 18.24
C SER A 212 26.07 11.14 18.81
N GLU A 213 26.09 12.12 19.70
CA GLU A 213 24.87 12.75 20.21
C GLU A 213 24.02 13.40 19.10
N SER A 214 24.63 13.89 18.02
CA SER A 214 23.90 14.42 16.86
C SER A 214 23.22 13.36 16.00
N GLN A 215 23.61 12.09 16.14
CA GLN A 215 23.08 10.96 15.37
C GLN A 215 21.97 10.20 16.11
N LYS A 216 21.62 10.62 17.33
CA LYS A 216 20.60 9.97 18.14
C LYS A 216 19.73 10.99 18.85
N VAL A 217 18.44 10.68 18.95
CA VAL A 217 17.46 11.52 19.63
C VAL A 217 16.68 10.67 20.61
N PHE A 218 16.60 11.14 21.85
CA PHE A 218 15.80 10.48 22.87
C PHE A 218 14.32 10.76 22.64
N VAL A 219 13.51 9.70 22.62
CA VAL A 219 12.08 9.78 22.45
C VAL A 219 11.39 9.04 23.58
N LYS A 220 10.53 9.76 24.31
CA LYS A 220 9.89 9.27 25.52
C LYS A 220 8.74 8.31 25.21
N ASN A 221 8.52 7.34 26.09
CA ASN A 221 7.34 6.49 26.11
C ASN A 221 6.05 7.34 26.06
N GLY A 222 5.10 6.90 25.24
CA GLY A 222 3.83 7.56 24.98
C GLY A 222 3.87 8.55 23.82
N THR A 223 5.05 8.89 23.28
CA THR A 223 5.17 9.77 22.11
C THR A 223 4.48 9.13 20.91
N GLN A 224 3.66 9.93 20.19
CA GLN A 224 3.01 9.52 18.95
C GLN A 224 3.48 10.41 17.81
N LEU A 225 3.92 9.80 16.72
CA LEU A 225 4.46 10.48 15.54
C LEU A 225 3.78 9.94 14.29
N SER A 226 3.51 10.80 13.32
CA SER A 226 2.89 10.48 12.04
C SER A 226 3.91 9.80 11.14
N LEU A 227 3.61 8.59 10.71
CA LEU A 227 4.53 7.72 9.97
C LEU A 227 4.27 7.84 8.46
N LEU A 228 5.29 8.27 7.72
CA LEU A 228 5.27 8.34 6.25
C LEU A 228 5.65 7.01 5.60
N ALA A 229 6.65 6.32 6.16
CA ALA A 229 7.08 5.00 5.69
C ALA A 229 7.76 4.22 6.80
N PHE A 230 7.82 2.89 6.68
CA PHE A 230 8.74 2.08 7.47
C PHE A 230 9.07 0.76 6.76
N LYS A 231 10.23 0.19 7.06
CA LYS A 231 10.63 -1.16 6.63
C LYS A 231 11.50 -1.83 7.71
N PRO A 232 11.52 -3.18 7.78
CA PRO A 232 12.48 -3.89 8.61
C PRO A 232 13.92 -3.51 8.29
N ALA A 233 14.75 -3.39 9.33
CA ALA A 233 16.19 -3.15 9.25
C ALA A 233 16.92 -4.19 10.13
N ALA A 234 18.24 -4.29 9.95
CA ALA A 234 19.05 -5.27 10.67
C ALA A 234 19.01 -5.05 12.20
N GLY A 235 19.11 -6.14 12.97
CA GLY A 235 19.24 -6.10 14.43
C GLY A 235 17.99 -5.60 15.16
N ASP A 236 16.81 -6.08 14.77
CA ASP A 236 15.51 -5.73 15.36
C ASP A 236 15.16 -4.24 15.29
N HIS A 237 15.56 -3.57 14.22
CA HIS A 237 15.20 -2.17 13.97
C HIS A 237 14.17 -2.04 12.84
N TYR A 238 13.46 -0.92 12.83
CA TYR A 238 12.79 -0.40 11.65
C TYR A 238 13.56 0.80 11.11
N GLU A 239 13.73 0.90 9.79
CA GLU A 239 13.97 2.18 9.13
C GLU A 239 12.60 2.83 8.93
N ILE A 240 12.38 4.02 9.48
CA ILE A 240 11.14 4.77 9.43
C ILE A 240 11.35 6.12 8.76
N GLU A 241 10.28 6.67 8.20
CA GLU A 241 10.21 8.06 7.76
C GLU A 241 9.02 8.74 8.44
N LEU A 242 9.22 9.93 9.01
CA LEU A 242 8.25 10.65 9.83
C LEU A 242 7.84 11.97 9.17
N ALA A 243 6.56 12.33 9.30
CA ALA A 243 6.05 13.64 8.88
C ALA A 243 6.28 14.72 9.96
N ASP A 244 6.51 14.30 11.20
CA ASP A 244 6.72 15.19 12.33
C ASP A 244 8.21 15.39 12.58
N ALA A 245 8.60 16.63 12.89
CA ALA A 245 9.94 16.91 13.39
C ALA A 245 10.12 16.32 14.79
N VAL A 246 11.23 15.63 15.01
CA VAL A 246 11.58 15.11 16.35
C VAL A 246 12.44 16.17 17.05
N VAL A 247 11.99 16.62 18.23
CA VAL A 247 12.69 17.66 19.01
C VAL A 247 14.12 17.21 19.32
N GLY A 248 15.10 18.03 18.94
CA GLY A 248 16.53 17.74 19.14
C GLY A 248 17.24 17.08 17.95
N ALA A 249 16.54 16.83 16.84
CA ALA A 249 17.14 16.34 15.60
C ALA A 249 17.60 17.48 14.67
N GLU A 250 18.72 17.28 13.96
CA GLU A 250 18.91 17.95 12.66
C GLU A 250 17.88 17.43 11.65
N VAL A 251 17.60 18.19 10.59
CA VAL A 251 16.49 18.03 9.63
C VAL A 251 16.49 16.65 8.94
N SER A 252 16.10 15.60 9.65
CA SER A 252 15.96 14.24 9.14
C SER A 252 14.53 13.77 9.30
N SER A 253 13.89 13.44 8.18
CA SER A 253 12.63 12.69 8.18
C SER A 253 12.87 11.21 8.46
N LYS A 254 14.10 10.69 8.26
CA LYS A 254 14.41 9.25 8.32
C LYS A 254 15.15 8.85 9.59
N TRP A 255 14.75 7.72 10.17
CA TRP A 255 15.28 7.22 11.44
C TRP A 255 15.34 5.69 11.47
N TYR A 256 16.24 5.15 12.29
CA TYR A 256 16.29 3.76 12.70
C TYR A 256 15.82 3.66 14.15
N VAL A 257 14.77 2.87 14.37
CA VAL A 257 14.12 2.74 15.69
C VAL A 257 14.10 1.29 16.13
N TYR A 258 14.27 1.05 17.43
CA TYR A 258 14.27 -0.31 17.96
C TYR A 258 12.84 -0.86 17.99
N SER A 259 12.59 -1.94 17.25
CA SER A 259 11.24 -2.46 17.00
C SER A 259 10.47 -2.88 18.26
N PRO A 260 11.09 -3.41 19.34
CA PRO A 260 10.38 -3.70 20.59
C PRO A 260 9.87 -2.46 21.34
N ASP A 261 10.48 -1.29 21.14
CA ASP A 261 10.13 -0.06 21.85
C ASP A 261 9.05 0.76 21.13
N VAL A 262 8.64 0.35 19.94
CA VAL A 262 7.68 1.07 19.12
C VAL A 262 6.56 0.16 18.64
N LYS A 263 5.35 0.71 18.56
CA LYS A 263 4.23 0.11 17.87
C LYS A 263 3.81 1.02 16.74
N VAL A 264 3.42 0.44 15.62
CA VAL A 264 2.76 1.21 14.57
C VAL A 264 1.27 0.92 14.60
N ASP A 265 0.51 2.00 14.76
CA ASP A 265 -0.93 2.02 14.84
C ASP A 265 -1.53 2.61 13.57
N GLY A 266 -2.77 2.25 13.26
CA GLY A 266 -3.48 2.72 12.08
C GLY A 266 -3.70 1.63 11.03
N ASN A 267 -4.67 1.86 10.15
CA ASN A 267 -5.02 0.94 9.08
C ASN A 267 -3.90 0.93 8.04
N ARG A 268 -3.32 -0.24 7.79
CA ARG A 268 -2.32 -0.44 6.73
C ARG A 268 -2.98 -1.16 5.57
N GLU A 269 -3.05 -0.48 4.45
CA GLU A 269 -3.40 -1.11 3.18
C GLU A 269 -2.11 -1.52 2.48
N THR A 270 -2.05 -2.76 2.02
CA THR A 270 -0.91 -3.33 1.32
C THR A 270 -1.37 -3.94 0.02
N LEU A 271 -0.58 -3.80 -1.03
CA LEU A 271 -0.71 -4.53 -2.27
C LEU A 271 0.42 -5.55 -2.34
N GLU A 272 0.07 -6.83 -2.30
CA GLU A 272 0.97 -7.95 -2.55
C GLU A 272 0.85 -8.41 -4.00
N VAL A 273 1.97 -8.65 -4.67
CA VAL A 273 2.02 -9.14 -6.04
C VAL A 273 2.13 -10.67 -6.01
N ASN A 274 1.06 -11.37 -6.41
CA ASN A 274 0.93 -12.83 -6.40
C ASN A 274 1.50 -13.51 -7.66
N GLY A 275 1.66 -12.76 -8.76
CA GLY A 275 2.31 -13.16 -10.01
C GLY A 275 3.07 -11.99 -10.63
N ASP A 276 4.14 -12.27 -11.40
CA ASP A 276 4.86 -11.22 -12.12
C ASP A 276 3.88 -10.43 -12.99
N THR A 277 3.81 -9.11 -12.78
CA THR A 277 2.79 -8.27 -13.42
C THR A 277 3.34 -6.92 -13.85
N ILE A 278 2.71 -6.32 -14.86
CA ILE A 278 3.11 -5.01 -15.38
C ILE A 278 2.19 -3.94 -14.80
N PHE A 279 2.77 -3.05 -14.01
CA PHE A 279 2.11 -1.82 -13.57
C PHE A 279 2.16 -0.83 -14.71
N LYS A 280 1.02 -0.18 -15.02
CA LYS A 280 0.84 0.66 -16.22
C LYS A 280 0.32 2.05 -15.89
N SER A 281 0.71 3.08 -16.62
CA SER A 281 0.15 4.43 -16.42
C SER A 281 -1.34 4.47 -16.80
N GLU A 282 -1.76 3.64 -17.76
CA GLU A 282 -3.14 3.52 -18.24
C GLU A 282 -3.63 2.06 -18.32
N PRO A 283 -4.96 1.80 -18.24
CA PRO A 283 -5.52 0.44 -18.24
C PRO A 283 -5.63 -0.19 -19.64
N VAL A 284 -4.65 0.05 -20.51
CA VAL A 284 -4.58 -0.49 -21.89
C VAL A 284 -3.63 -1.68 -21.99
N GLN A 285 -3.50 -2.33 -23.16
CA GLN A 285 -2.52 -3.42 -23.31
C GLN A 285 -1.10 -2.90 -23.14
N SER A 286 -0.23 -3.66 -22.46
CA SER A 286 1.15 -3.24 -22.19
C SER A 286 2.00 -3.06 -23.46
N SER A 287 1.60 -3.68 -24.57
CA SER A 287 2.18 -3.51 -25.91
C SER A 287 1.90 -2.13 -26.52
N GLN A 288 0.83 -1.46 -26.08
CA GLN A 288 0.42 -0.13 -26.54
C GLN A 288 1.09 1.00 -25.75
N LEU A 289 1.78 0.66 -24.64
CA LEU A 289 2.47 1.63 -23.79
C LEU A 289 3.97 1.66 -24.07
N GLY A 290 4.51 2.87 -24.08
CA GLY A 290 5.95 3.10 -24.09
C GLY A 290 6.63 2.55 -22.83
N SER A 291 7.96 2.43 -22.85
CA SER A 291 8.75 1.95 -21.71
C SER A 291 8.67 2.87 -20.49
N ALA A 292 8.43 4.16 -20.67
CA ALA A 292 8.24 5.13 -19.59
C ALA A 292 6.93 4.94 -18.82
N ASP A 293 5.94 4.31 -19.45
CA ASP A 293 4.56 4.20 -18.97
C ASP A 293 4.24 2.84 -18.35
N LYS A 294 5.24 1.98 -18.20
CA LYS A 294 5.07 0.65 -17.62
C LYS A 294 6.29 0.22 -16.82
N VAL A 295 6.05 -0.60 -15.81
CA VAL A 295 7.11 -1.19 -14.99
C VAL A 295 6.73 -2.63 -14.63
N LEU A 296 7.67 -3.55 -14.83
CA LEU A 296 7.49 -4.93 -14.41
C LEU A 296 7.73 -5.00 -12.90
N VAL A 297 6.77 -5.58 -12.19
CA VAL A 297 6.87 -5.85 -10.75
C VAL A 297 6.83 -7.34 -10.54
N LYS A 298 7.78 -7.85 -9.75
CA LYS A 298 7.96 -9.28 -9.51
C LYS A 298 7.00 -9.81 -8.45
N LYS A 299 6.62 -11.07 -8.60
CA LYS A 299 5.91 -11.84 -7.58
C LYS A 299 6.62 -11.73 -6.22
N GLY A 300 5.84 -11.61 -5.16
CA GLY A 300 6.27 -11.45 -3.77
C GLY A 300 6.58 -10.00 -3.39
N THR A 301 6.51 -9.05 -4.33
CA THR A 301 6.67 -7.64 -4.00
C THR A 301 5.44 -7.15 -3.23
N VAL A 302 5.66 -6.51 -2.07
CA VAL A 302 4.60 -5.92 -1.26
C VAL A 302 4.81 -4.41 -1.21
N PHE A 303 3.77 -3.66 -1.54
CA PHE A 303 3.72 -2.22 -1.37
C PHE A 303 2.76 -1.85 -0.26
N LEU A 304 3.05 -0.77 0.44
CA LEU A 304 2.02 -0.04 1.17
C LEU A 304 1.21 0.77 0.15
N LEU A 305 -0.10 0.82 0.33
CA LEU A 305 -1.01 1.63 -0.47
C LEU A 305 -1.35 2.91 0.27
N ASN A 306 -1.27 4.02 -0.46
CA ASN A 306 -1.88 5.29 -0.10
C ASN A 306 -3.40 5.24 -0.38
N SER A 307 -3.78 4.77 -1.56
CA SER A 307 -5.18 4.61 -1.96
C SER A 307 -5.31 3.71 -3.19
N TYR A 308 -6.53 3.31 -3.54
CA TYR A 308 -6.84 2.67 -4.81
C TYR A 308 -8.28 2.96 -5.26
N ALA A 309 -8.54 2.95 -6.55
CA ALA A 309 -9.87 3.17 -7.14
C ALA A 309 -10.62 1.84 -7.34
N GLN A 310 -11.94 1.88 -7.38
CA GLN A 310 -12.72 0.71 -7.81
C GLN A 310 -12.31 0.33 -9.24
N PRO A 311 -11.98 -0.95 -9.51
CA PRO A 311 -11.63 -1.37 -10.85
C PRO A 311 -12.84 -1.29 -11.76
N ALA A 312 -12.79 -0.44 -12.80
CA ALA A 312 -13.80 -0.41 -13.86
C ALA A 312 -13.62 -1.57 -14.88
N SER A 313 -12.50 -2.30 -14.79
CA SER A 313 -12.11 -3.42 -15.65
C SER A 313 -11.25 -4.42 -14.86
N ASN A 314 -10.49 -5.30 -15.51
CA ASN A 314 -9.53 -6.18 -14.82
C ASN A 314 -8.29 -5.43 -14.27
N HIS A 315 -8.29 -4.10 -14.30
CA HIS A 315 -7.23 -3.27 -13.74
C HIS A 315 -7.76 -2.39 -12.62
N VAL A 316 -7.03 -2.34 -11.51
CA VAL A 316 -7.24 -1.44 -10.40
C VAL A 316 -6.23 -0.30 -10.48
N ARG A 317 -6.68 0.94 -10.31
CA ARG A 317 -5.77 2.09 -10.19
C ARG A 317 -5.35 2.21 -8.73
N VAL A 318 -4.06 2.20 -8.44
CA VAL A 318 -3.48 2.22 -7.09
C VAL A 318 -2.51 3.38 -6.97
N ALA A 319 -2.43 3.96 -5.78
CA ALA A 319 -1.40 4.91 -5.38
C ALA A 319 -0.56 4.24 -4.28
N LEU A 320 0.73 4.08 -4.53
CA LEU A 320 1.67 3.46 -3.62
C LEU A 320 2.16 4.48 -2.59
N GLN A 321 2.33 4.04 -1.36
CA GLN A 321 2.89 4.83 -0.27
C GLN A 321 4.42 4.73 -0.29
N GLY A 322 5.09 5.86 -0.54
CA GLY A 322 6.55 5.97 -0.48
C GLY A 322 7.32 5.15 -1.53
N ALA A 323 6.63 4.48 -2.46
CA ALA A 323 7.23 3.71 -3.53
C ALA A 323 7.06 4.43 -4.88
N PHE A 324 8.17 4.84 -5.46
CA PHE A 324 8.26 5.49 -6.76
C PHE A 324 8.81 4.47 -7.75
N LEU A 325 8.01 4.11 -8.76
CA LEU A 325 8.36 3.07 -9.72
C LEU A 325 8.50 3.64 -11.12
N GLY A 326 9.12 2.83 -11.99
CA GLY A 326 9.26 3.12 -13.42
C GLY A 326 10.16 4.33 -13.73
N PRO A 327 10.43 4.58 -15.02
CA PRO A 327 11.38 5.61 -15.45
C PRO A 327 11.00 7.05 -15.07
N GLN A 328 9.74 7.27 -14.72
CA GLN A 328 9.20 8.58 -14.35
C GLN A 328 8.95 8.72 -12.83
N ASN A 329 9.42 7.78 -12.01
CA ASN A 329 9.22 7.80 -10.55
C ASN A 329 7.74 8.04 -10.17
N ARG A 330 6.83 7.24 -10.73
CA ARG A 330 5.40 7.37 -10.46
C ARG A 330 5.01 6.58 -9.22
N THR A 331 4.14 7.17 -8.41
CA THR A 331 3.48 6.50 -7.28
C THR A 331 2.13 5.90 -7.68
N THR A 332 1.54 6.34 -8.79
CA THR A 332 0.20 5.89 -9.24
C THR A 332 0.29 4.97 -10.46
N TRP A 333 -0.41 3.84 -10.40
CA TRP A 333 -0.35 2.77 -11.42
C TRP A 333 -1.70 2.07 -11.60
N HIS A 334 -1.98 1.58 -12.81
CA HIS A 334 -3.01 0.60 -13.11
C HIS A 334 -2.39 -0.80 -13.05
N VAL A 335 -2.94 -1.65 -12.21
CA VAL A 335 -2.39 -2.97 -11.89
C VAL A 335 -3.42 -4.05 -12.21
N TYR A 336 -2.97 -5.16 -12.79
CA TYR A 336 -3.85 -6.26 -13.17
C TYR A 336 -4.32 -7.01 -11.93
N VAL A 337 -5.63 -6.95 -11.66
CA VAL A 337 -6.24 -7.43 -10.42
C VAL A 337 -5.93 -8.91 -10.13
N PRO A 338 -5.98 -9.84 -11.11
CA PRO A 338 -5.68 -11.25 -10.85
C PRO A 338 -4.25 -11.54 -10.35
N ASP A 339 -3.28 -10.67 -10.63
CA ASP A 339 -1.88 -10.87 -10.25
C ASP A 339 -1.56 -10.30 -8.87
N ILE A 340 -2.53 -9.71 -8.17
CA ILE A 340 -2.30 -9.00 -6.92
C ILE A 340 -3.34 -9.34 -5.85
N ALA A 341 -2.98 -9.12 -4.59
CA ALA A 341 -3.89 -9.10 -3.46
C ALA A 341 -3.75 -7.75 -2.75
N ILE A 342 -4.83 -6.98 -2.69
CA ILE A 342 -4.88 -5.78 -1.85
C ILE A 342 -5.45 -6.19 -0.49
N SER A 343 -4.63 -6.09 0.55
CA SER A 343 -4.99 -6.32 1.94
C SER A 343 -5.09 -4.96 2.63
N GLY A 344 -6.31 -4.48 2.83
CA GLY A 344 -6.54 -3.12 3.32
C GLY A 344 -7.89 -2.61 2.86
N THR A 345 -8.87 -2.66 3.76
CA THR A 345 -10.27 -2.24 3.57
C THR A 345 -10.90 -2.60 2.22
N GLU A 346 -11.48 -3.81 2.09
CA GLU A 346 -12.50 -3.96 1.06
C GLU A 346 -13.60 -2.91 1.29
N ILE A 347 -13.83 -2.10 0.26
CA ILE A 347 -14.75 -0.95 0.28
C ILE A 347 -16.07 -1.38 0.95
N GLY A 348 -16.55 -0.62 1.95
CA GLY A 348 -17.82 -0.86 2.65
C GLY A 348 -17.84 -1.86 3.82
N ASN A 349 -16.70 -2.39 4.27
CA ASN A 349 -16.61 -3.28 5.43
C ASN A 349 -16.33 -2.48 6.73
N ARG A 350 -17.38 -2.11 7.48
CA ARG A 350 -17.22 -1.45 8.79
C ARG A 350 -17.23 -2.49 9.91
N PRO A 351 -16.28 -2.47 10.85
CA PRO A 351 -16.27 -3.39 12.01
C PRO A 351 -17.53 -3.34 12.90
N SER A 352 -18.34 -2.29 12.77
CA SER A 352 -19.59 -2.06 13.51
C SER A 352 -20.84 -2.55 12.79
N ASP A 353 -20.74 -3.05 11.56
CA ASP A 353 -21.93 -3.48 10.80
C ASP A 353 -22.57 -4.70 11.50
N GLN A 354 -23.89 -4.66 11.66
CA GLN A 354 -24.64 -5.77 12.23
C GLN A 354 -24.74 -6.86 11.17
N GLY A 355 -24.34 -8.09 11.53
CA GLY A 355 -24.55 -9.25 10.69
C GLY A 355 -26.04 -9.42 10.34
N PRO A 356 -26.37 -10.12 9.26
CA PRO A 356 -27.73 -10.10 8.72
C PRO A 356 -28.83 -10.54 9.71
N GLY A 357 -28.51 -11.32 10.74
CA GLY A 357 -29.53 -12.03 11.51
C GLY A 357 -30.29 -13.03 10.62
N GLN A 358 -31.04 -13.96 11.22
CA GLN A 358 -31.86 -14.89 10.43
C GLN A 358 -32.92 -14.12 9.62
N PRO A 359 -33.04 -14.35 8.29
CA PRO A 359 -34.08 -13.70 7.50
C PRO A 359 -35.46 -14.20 7.93
N SER A 360 -36.46 -13.31 7.88
CA SER A 360 -37.87 -13.61 8.13
C SER A 360 -38.53 -14.41 6.99
N ASN A 361 -37.90 -14.49 5.81
CA ASN A 361 -38.37 -15.23 4.65
C ASN A 361 -37.38 -16.37 4.27
N PRO A 362 -37.78 -17.65 4.32
CA PRO A 362 -36.94 -18.79 3.94
C PRO A 362 -36.52 -18.84 2.46
N ALA A 363 -37.21 -18.11 1.58
CA ALA A 363 -36.90 -18.03 0.15
C ALA A 363 -35.79 -17.00 -0.17
N ASP A 364 -35.51 -16.05 0.73
CA ASP A 364 -34.42 -15.11 0.57
C ASP A 364 -33.09 -15.77 0.94
N ARG A 365 -32.38 -16.25 -0.08
CA ARG A 365 -31.04 -16.82 0.04
C ARG A 365 -29.99 -15.75 0.45
N GLY A 366 -30.29 -14.48 0.25
CA GLY A 366 -29.40 -13.36 0.55
C GLY A 366 -28.39 -13.08 -0.55
N VAL A 367 -27.25 -12.52 -0.17
CA VAL A 367 -26.20 -12.07 -1.09
C VAL A 367 -25.46 -13.27 -1.68
N PRO A 368 -25.24 -13.35 -3.00
CA PRO A 368 -24.44 -14.39 -3.62
C PRO A 368 -22.96 -14.26 -3.26
N LEU A 369 -22.34 -15.38 -2.94
CA LEU A 369 -20.98 -15.50 -2.43
C LEU A 369 -20.16 -16.46 -3.31
N THR A 370 -18.88 -16.16 -3.41
CA THR A 370 -17.88 -17.02 -4.06
C THR A 370 -16.88 -17.43 -2.98
N LEU A 371 -16.66 -18.74 -2.85
CA LEU A 371 -15.74 -19.29 -1.86
C LEU A 371 -14.51 -19.87 -2.57
N PRO A 372 -13.29 -19.43 -2.24
CA PRO A 372 -12.08 -19.89 -2.92
C PRO A 372 -11.88 -21.40 -2.72
N GLY A 373 -11.59 -22.11 -3.80
CA GLY A 373 -11.40 -23.57 -3.80
C GLY A 373 -12.70 -24.38 -3.83
N PHE A 374 -13.86 -23.73 -3.96
CA PHE A 374 -15.16 -24.38 -4.08
C PHE A 374 -15.85 -23.93 -5.36
N THR A 375 -16.53 -24.85 -6.05
CA THR A 375 -17.33 -24.54 -7.24
C THR A 375 -18.77 -24.19 -6.84
N GLY A 376 -19.40 -23.33 -7.62
CA GLY A 376 -20.80 -22.91 -7.44
C GLY A 376 -20.99 -21.60 -6.66
N THR A 377 -22.24 -21.15 -6.63
CA THR A 377 -22.67 -19.94 -5.92
C THR A 377 -23.23 -20.31 -4.55
N TYR A 378 -22.66 -19.72 -3.51
CA TYR A 378 -23.14 -19.81 -2.14
C TYR A 378 -23.95 -18.58 -1.80
N TYR A 379 -24.74 -18.58 -0.72
CA TYR A 379 -25.49 -17.39 -0.35
C TYR A 379 -25.40 -17.05 1.14
N SER A 380 -25.50 -15.77 1.47
CA SER A 380 -25.26 -15.27 2.82
C SER A 380 -26.23 -15.79 3.87
N ASN A 381 -27.49 -16.06 3.52
CA ASN A 381 -28.46 -16.60 4.49
C ASN A 381 -28.44 -18.13 4.56
N ASP A 382 -27.59 -18.78 3.76
CA ASP A 382 -27.41 -20.22 3.81
C ASP A 382 -26.66 -20.63 5.05
N PRO A 383 -27.01 -21.79 5.63
CA PRO A 383 -26.23 -22.34 6.70
C PRO A 383 -24.84 -22.73 6.17
N ILE A 384 -23.80 -22.44 6.96
CA ILE A 384 -22.43 -22.89 6.68
C ILE A 384 -22.41 -24.41 6.53
N GLN A 385 -23.20 -25.09 7.37
CA GLN A 385 -23.42 -26.53 7.32
C GLN A 385 -24.87 -26.82 6.88
N PRO A 386 -25.12 -27.21 5.62
CA PRO A 386 -26.44 -27.60 5.14
C PRO A 386 -27.12 -28.64 6.02
N LYS A 387 -26.34 -29.59 6.52
CA LYS A 387 -26.65 -30.42 7.68
C LYS A 387 -25.51 -30.30 8.68
N ASN A 388 -25.81 -29.91 9.90
CA ASN A 388 -24.84 -29.90 10.98
C ASN A 388 -24.58 -31.33 11.49
N ARG A 389 -23.70 -31.45 12.49
CA ARG A 389 -23.37 -32.74 13.11
C ARG A 389 -24.53 -33.51 13.74
N TYR A 390 -25.68 -32.88 13.94
CA TYR A 390 -26.89 -33.52 14.46
C TYR A 390 -27.85 -33.95 13.34
N GLY A 391 -27.43 -33.84 12.07
CA GLY A 391 -28.22 -34.22 10.90
C GLY A 391 -29.34 -33.24 10.54
N VAL A 392 -29.41 -32.09 11.23
CA VAL A 392 -30.41 -31.03 11.00
C VAL A 392 -29.78 -29.83 10.32
N ARG A 393 -30.60 -28.91 9.79
CA ARG A 393 -30.11 -27.67 9.17
C ARG A 393 -29.23 -26.89 10.15
N GLY A 394 -28.06 -26.43 9.70
CA GLY A 394 -27.19 -25.57 10.50
C GLY A 394 -27.84 -24.23 10.87
N ASN A 395 -27.37 -23.65 11.97
CA ASN A 395 -27.89 -22.42 12.57
C ASN A 395 -27.00 -21.20 12.31
N PHE A 396 -25.73 -21.43 11.99
CA PHE A 396 -24.79 -20.37 11.62
C PHE A 396 -24.69 -20.23 10.11
N THR A 397 -24.65 -19.00 9.63
CA THR A 397 -24.75 -18.65 8.21
C THR A 397 -23.46 -18.06 7.66
N TRP A 398 -23.27 -18.15 6.34
CA TRP A 398 -22.13 -17.49 5.68
C TRP A 398 -22.14 -15.97 5.89
N GLY A 399 -23.33 -15.38 6.04
CA GLY A 399 -23.51 -13.97 6.35
C GLY A 399 -22.93 -13.56 7.69
N GLU A 400 -23.07 -14.40 8.71
CA GLU A 400 -22.45 -14.19 10.02
C GLU A 400 -20.94 -14.42 9.96
N ALA A 401 -20.50 -15.49 9.31
CA ALA A 401 -19.08 -15.84 9.24
C ALA A 401 -18.24 -14.84 8.44
N LEU A 402 -18.80 -14.31 7.35
CA LEU A 402 -18.12 -13.40 6.43
C LEU A 402 -18.57 -11.95 6.61
N HIS A 403 -19.40 -11.66 7.62
CA HIS A 403 -19.85 -10.29 7.92
C HIS A 403 -20.48 -9.60 6.69
N VAL A 404 -21.48 -10.27 6.09
CA VAL A 404 -22.14 -9.79 4.89
C VAL A 404 -23.02 -8.57 5.22
N ASN A 405 -22.78 -7.46 4.54
CA ASN A 405 -23.64 -6.30 4.53
C ASN A 405 -24.74 -6.48 3.46
N ARG A 406 -25.97 -6.77 3.92
CA ARG A 406 -27.13 -7.03 3.03
C ARG A 406 -27.44 -5.86 2.10
N SER A 407 -27.29 -4.62 2.56
CA SER A 407 -27.67 -3.44 1.78
C SER A 407 -26.72 -3.20 0.60
N THR A 408 -25.47 -3.64 0.71
CA THR A 408 -24.44 -3.39 -0.30
C THR A 408 -23.99 -4.66 -1.03
N GLY A 409 -24.36 -5.84 -0.54
CA GLY A 409 -23.85 -7.11 -1.06
C GLY A 409 -22.39 -7.40 -0.72
N ARG A 410 -21.75 -6.60 0.15
CA ARG A 410 -20.33 -6.71 0.48
C ARG A 410 -20.10 -7.68 1.63
N TYR A 411 -18.96 -8.35 1.64
CA TYR A 411 -18.60 -9.35 2.66
C TYR A 411 -17.10 -9.60 2.68
N ARG A 412 -16.58 -10.10 3.80
CA ARG A 412 -15.17 -10.45 3.98
C ARG A 412 -14.83 -11.69 3.15
N ARG A 413 -14.08 -11.52 2.06
CA ARG A 413 -13.72 -12.61 1.16
C ARG A 413 -12.60 -13.46 1.78
N PRO A 414 -12.79 -14.78 1.96
CA PRO A 414 -11.72 -15.66 2.41
C PRO A 414 -10.51 -15.58 1.47
N ALA A 415 -9.30 -15.47 2.03
CA ALA A 415 -8.08 -15.35 1.23
C ALA A 415 -7.74 -16.62 0.43
N ASN A 416 -8.12 -17.80 0.94
CA ASN A 416 -7.89 -19.09 0.30
C ASN A 416 -8.83 -20.16 0.87
N ALA A 417 -8.83 -21.35 0.26
CA ALA A 417 -9.66 -22.48 0.70
C ALA A 417 -9.39 -22.90 2.15
N GLY A 418 -8.16 -22.73 2.65
CA GLY A 418 -7.79 -23.03 4.03
C GLY A 418 -8.60 -22.24 5.06
N VAL A 419 -8.88 -20.96 4.76
CA VAL A 419 -9.76 -20.11 5.59
C VAL A 419 -11.19 -20.66 5.61
N VAL A 420 -11.70 -21.07 4.44
CA VAL A 420 -13.05 -21.66 4.33
C VAL A 420 -13.14 -22.95 5.15
N TYR A 421 -12.12 -23.81 5.10
CA TYR A 421 -12.05 -24.99 5.96
C TYR A 421 -11.98 -24.64 7.45
N GLY A 422 -11.30 -23.55 7.83
CA GLY A 422 -11.32 -23.02 9.19
C GLY A 422 -12.73 -22.65 9.66
N ILE A 423 -13.48 -21.95 8.81
CA ILE A 423 -14.88 -21.56 9.06
C ILE A 423 -15.75 -22.80 9.26
N LEU A 424 -15.64 -23.79 8.38
CA LEU A 424 -16.39 -25.05 8.48
C LEU A 424 -16.11 -25.78 9.80
N LYS A 425 -14.85 -25.81 10.24
CA LYS A 425 -14.43 -26.48 11.50
C LYS A 425 -14.98 -25.78 12.73
N VAL A 426 -14.83 -24.46 12.82
CA VAL A 426 -15.29 -23.73 14.01
C VAL A 426 -16.82 -23.61 14.04
N ALA A 427 -17.50 -23.66 12.88
CA ALA A 427 -18.96 -23.75 12.82
C ALA A 427 -19.50 -25.01 13.51
N ASP A 428 -18.81 -26.14 13.37
CA ASP A 428 -19.19 -27.39 14.06
C ASP A 428 -19.12 -27.24 15.58
N ALA A 429 -18.07 -26.58 16.08
CA ALA A 429 -17.91 -26.29 17.50
C ALA A 429 -19.00 -25.32 18.01
N MET A 430 -19.37 -24.33 17.20
CA MET A 430 -20.43 -23.38 17.55
C MET A 430 -21.81 -24.07 17.67
N GLU A 431 -22.09 -25.11 16.89
CA GLU A 431 -23.31 -25.92 17.04
C GLU A 431 -23.34 -26.70 18.35
N GLU A 432 -22.20 -27.26 18.80
CA GLU A 432 -22.09 -27.89 20.12
C GLU A 432 -22.35 -26.88 21.26
N ILE A 433 -21.78 -25.67 21.15
CA ILE A 433 -22.00 -24.60 22.12
C ILE A 433 -23.47 -24.20 22.14
N ARG A 434 -24.09 -23.97 20.97
CA ARG A 434 -25.52 -23.65 20.85
C ARG A 434 -26.37 -24.72 21.54
N LYS A 435 -26.06 -26.00 21.34
CA LYS A 435 -26.75 -27.12 21.99
C LYS A 435 -26.56 -27.10 23.51
N MET A 436 -25.35 -26.84 23.99
CA MET A 436 -25.02 -26.76 25.42
C MET A 436 -25.79 -25.65 26.16
N TYR A 437 -26.13 -24.56 25.46
CA TYR A 437 -26.95 -23.46 25.97
C TYR A 437 -28.45 -23.59 25.63
N GLY A 438 -28.90 -24.80 25.29
CA GLY A 438 -30.32 -25.13 25.15
C GLY A 438 -30.92 -24.75 23.80
N ASP A 439 -30.13 -24.84 22.72
CA ASP A 439 -30.57 -24.55 21.35
C ASP A 439 -31.06 -23.11 21.12
N LYS A 440 -30.63 -22.17 21.96
CA LYS A 440 -30.95 -20.75 21.80
C LYS A 440 -30.00 -20.07 20.81
N PRO A 441 -30.46 -19.05 20.04
CA PRO A 441 -29.58 -18.28 19.18
C PRO A 441 -28.40 -17.68 19.95
N LEU A 442 -27.19 -17.84 19.41
CA LEU A 442 -25.99 -17.17 19.90
C LEU A 442 -25.77 -15.91 19.06
N ARG A 443 -25.38 -14.80 19.69
CA ARG A 443 -25.04 -13.58 18.95
C ARG A 443 -23.59 -13.66 18.50
N ILE A 444 -23.36 -13.62 17.19
CA ILE A 444 -22.02 -13.56 16.62
C ILE A 444 -21.58 -12.10 16.51
N ASN A 445 -20.47 -11.74 17.16
CA ASN A 445 -19.89 -10.42 17.05
C ASN A 445 -18.85 -10.38 15.91
N SER A 446 -17.98 -11.38 15.85
CA SER A 446 -16.97 -11.50 14.79
C SER A 446 -16.62 -12.96 14.52
N TRP A 447 -16.27 -13.27 13.29
CA TRP A 447 -15.80 -14.59 12.88
C TRP A 447 -14.59 -14.43 11.97
N TYR A 448 -14.68 -14.70 10.66
CA TYR A 448 -13.56 -14.44 9.78
C TYR A 448 -13.24 -12.94 9.78
N ARG A 449 -11.97 -12.62 10.00
CA ARG A 449 -11.44 -11.29 9.76
C ARG A 449 -10.38 -11.44 8.69
N ASP A 450 -10.58 -10.77 7.57
CA ASP A 450 -9.46 -10.53 6.66
C ASP A 450 -8.36 -9.75 7.43
N PRO A 451 -7.11 -9.78 6.95
CA PRO A 451 -6.00 -9.09 7.59
C PRO A 451 -6.28 -7.64 7.95
N ALA A 452 -7.01 -6.91 7.10
CA ALA A 452 -7.33 -5.50 7.34
C ALA A 452 -8.35 -5.33 8.46
N THR A 453 -9.45 -6.09 8.44
CA THR A 453 -10.42 -6.08 9.55
C THR A 453 -9.74 -6.45 10.86
N ASN A 454 -8.86 -7.46 10.86
CA ASN A 454 -8.18 -7.87 12.07
C ASN A 454 -7.25 -6.77 12.62
N ALA A 455 -6.50 -6.09 11.76
CA ALA A 455 -5.69 -4.95 12.17
C ALA A 455 -6.53 -3.77 12.67
N ALA A 456 -7.65 -3.45 11.99
CA ALA A 456 -8.53 -2.34 12.32
C ALA A 456 -9.16 -2.44 13.72
N VAL A 457 -9.41 -3.67 14.19
CA VAL A 457 -9.90 -3.93 15.55
C VAL A 457 -8.78 -4.12 16.58
N GLY A 458 -7.52 -3.83 16.23
CA GLY A 458 -6.36 -4.03 17.09
C GLY A 458 -6.04 -5.51 17.36
N GLY A 459 -6.45 -6.40 16.45
CA GLY A 459 -6.23 -7.83 16.54
C GLY A 459 -4.76 -8.20 16.37
N ALA A 460 -4.34 -9.29 17.04
CA ALA A 460 -2.97 -9.80 16.94
C ALA A 460 -2.61 -10.21 15.50
N SER A 461 -1.34 -10.05 15.12
CA SER A 461 -0.82 -10.44 13.80
C SER A 461 -0.97 -11.93 13.49
N MET A 462 -0.95 -12.78 14.52
CA MET A 462 -1.18 -14.23 14.43
C MET A 462 -2.59 -14.64 14.91
N SER A 463 -3.56 -13.73 14.78
CA SER A 463 -4.95 -13.97 15.19
C SER A 463 -5.58 -15.14 14.43
N ARG A 464 -6.29 -15.99 15.17
CA ARG A 464 -7.02 -17.13 14.59
C ARG A 464 -8.21 -16.73 13.72
N HIS A 465 -8.71 -15.50 13.89
CA HIS A 465 -9.74 -14.97 12.98
C HIS A 465 -9.25 -14.82 11.54
N LEU A 466 -7.94 -14.64 11.32
CA LEU A 466 -7.31 -14.62 9.99
C LEU A 466 -7.35 -15.99 9.31
N SER A 467 -7.36 -17.06 10.11
CA SER A 467 -7.43 -18.43 9.62
C SER A 467 -8.87 -18.92 9.44
N GLY A 468 -9.87 -18.07 9.70
CA GLY A 468 -11.29 -18.42 9.63
C GLY A 468 -11.78 -19.32 10.75
N ASP A 469 -10.89 -19.71 11.67
CA ASP A 469 -11.12 -20.80 12.62
C ASP A 469 -11.38 -20.31 14.04
N ALA A 470 -11.80 -19.05 14.17
CA ALA A 470 -12.15 -18.39 15.42
C ALA A 470 -13.44 -17.59 15.36
N VAL A 471 -14.13 -17.50 16.50
CA VAL A 471 -15.40 -16.80 16.67
C VAL A 471 -15.41 -16.03 18.00
N ASP A 472 -15.83 -14.77 17.93
CA ASP A 472 -16.18 -13.93 19.07
C ASP A 472 -17.71 -13.88 19.14
N PHE A 473 -18.30 -14.39 20.22
CA PHE A 473 -19.74 -14.54 20.36
C PHE A 473 -20.24 -14.20 21.76
N VAL A 474 -21.57 -14.05 21.88
CA VAL A 474 -22.28 -13.83 23.14
C VAL A 474 -23.44 -14.79 23.25
N VAL A 475 -23.58 -15.39 24.43
CA VAL A 475 -24.78 -16.14 24.82
C VAL A 475 -25.74 -15.16 25.49
N PRO A 476 -26.91 -14.84 24.89
CA PRO A 476 -27.85 -13.90 25.49
C PRO A 476 -28.23 -14.30 26.92
N GLY A 477 -28.14 -13.35 27.85
CA GLY A 477 -28.49 -13.56 29.26
C GLY A 477 -27.42 -14.26 30.11
N VAL A 478 -26.23 -14.55 29.57
CA VAL A 478 -25.11 -15.16 30.31
C VAL A 478 -23.88 -14.27 30.19
N ARG A 479 -23.20 -14.00 31.31
CA ARG A 479 -21.98 -13.18 31.30
C ARG A 479 -20.85 -13.94 30.57
N CYS A 480 -20.05 -13.23 29.79
CA CYS A 480 -18.96 -13.82 28.99
C CYS A 480 -17.93 -14.58 29.85
N SER A 481 -17.72 -14.15 31.11
CA SER A 481 -16.89 -14.87 32.08
C SER A 481 -17.47 -16.23 32.49
N ASP A 482 -18.80 -16.31 32.67
CA ASP A 482 -19.48 -17.55 33.02
C ASP A 482 -19.52 -18.51 31.83
N VAL A 483 -19.65 -17.95 30.60
CA VAL A 483 -19.51 -18.71 29.36
C VAL A 483 -18.12 -19.31 29.26
N TYR A 484 -17.07 -18.51 29.47
CA TYR A 484 -15.69 -18.99 29.50
C TYR A 484 -15.50 -20.10 30.54
N ALA A 485 -15.97 -19.91 31.78
CA ALA A 485 -15.81 -20.87 32.86
C ALA A 485 -16.43 -22.23 32.50
N ARG A 486 -17.64 -22.22 31.92
CA ARG A 486 -18.34 -23.42 31.47
C ARG A 486 -17.62 -24.12 30.31
N LEU A 487 -17.13 -23.35 29.34
CA LEU A 487 -16.48 -23.90 28.15
C LEU A 487 -15.04 -24.34 28.39
N ASN A 488 -14.33 -23.80 29.38
CA ASN A 488 -12.90 -24.04 29.56
C ASN A 488 -12.53 -25.52 29.70
N GLY A 489 -13.27 -26.26 30.53
CA GLY A 489 -13.08 -27.69 30.74
C GLY A 489 -13.50 -28.53 29.53
N TRP A 490 -14.68 -28.25 28.98
CA TRP A 490 -15.22 -28.95 27.80
C TRP A 490 -14.36 -28.75 26.54
N TRP A 491 -13.83 -27.53 26.33
CA TRP A 491 -12.99 -27.22 25.19
C TRP A 491 -11.60 -27.84 25.31
N GLY A 492 -11.07 -27.94 26.53
CA GLY A 492 -9.83 -28.66 26.82
C GLY A 492 -8.68 -28.24 25.90
N SER A 493 -8.06 -29.23 25.25
CA SER A 493 -6.95 -29.05 24.31
C SER A 493 -7.36 -28.81 22.85
N ARG A 494 -8.66 -28.72 22.54
CA ARG A 494 -9.17 -28.59 21.16
C ARG A 494 -8.79 -27.25 20.50
N GLY A 495 -8.53 -26.21 21.29
CA GLY A 495 -8.11 -24.92 20.77
C GLY A 495 -8.06 -23.80 21.82
N GLY A 496 -8.12 -22.57 21.34
CA GLY A 496 -8.10 -21.37 22.18
C GLY A 496 -9.46 -20.99 22.76
N LEU A 497 -9.44 -20.37 23.94
CA LEU A 497 -10.63 -19.81 24.60
C LEU A 497 -10.23 -18.58 25.41
N ALA A 498 -10.98 -17.49 25.30
CA ALA A 498 -10.76 -16.27 26.08
C ALA A 498 -12.04 -15.55 26.44
N SER A 499 -11.98 -14.77 27.52
CA SER A 499 -13.08 -13.89 27.96
C SER A 499 -12.73 -12.42 27.75
N SER A 500 -13.75 -11.65 27.38
CA SER A 500 -13.82 -10.18 27.39
C SER A 500 -15.03 -9.76 28.25
N SER A 501 -15.16 -8.47 28.60
CA SER A 501 -16.37 -7.94 29.22
C SER A 501 -17.60 -8.02 28.31
N VAL A 502 -17.42 -8.04 26.97
CA VAL A 502 -18.52 -7.95 26.00
C VAL A 502 -18.61 -9.10 25.00
N PHE A 503 -17.69 -10.07 25.03
CA PHE A 503 -17.76 -11.32 24.25
C PHE A 503 -16.94 -12.46 24.85
N THR A 504 -17.19 -13.69 24.38
CA THR A 504 -16.31 -14.85 24.56
C THR A 504 -15.68 -15.22 23.23
N HIS A 505 -14.37 -15.45 23.23
CA HIS A 505 -13.61 -15.90 22.08
C HIS A 505 -13.40 -17.41 22.13
N ILE A 506 -13.54 -18.10 21.00
CA ILE A 506 -13.15 -19.49 20.82
C ILE A 506 -12.47 -19.69 19.47
N ASP A 507 -11.50 -20.59 19.40
CA ASP A 507 -10.88 -21.03 18.15
C ASP A 507 -10.50 -22.52 18.17
N VAL A 508 -10.31 -23.12 16.98
CA VAL A 508 -9.98 -24.54 16.79
C VAL A 508 -8.52 -24.78 16.39
N ARG A 509 -7.57 -24.01 16.95
CA ARG A 509 -6.13 -24.10 16.61
C ARG A 509 -5.45 -25.46 16.90
N GLY A 510 -6.16 -26.41 17.51
CA GLY A 510 -5.68 -27.78 17.74
C GLY A 510 -4.80 -27.96 18.97
N TYR A 511 -4.62 -26.92 19.78
CA TYR A 511 -3.93 -26.99 21.06
C TYR A 511 -4.50 -25.98 22.07
N ARG A 512 -4.32 -26.26 23.37
CA ARG A 512 -4.83 -25.42 24.46
C ARG A 512 -4.17 -24.05 24.46
N ALA A 513 -4.96 -22.98 24.34
CA ALA A 513 -4.53 -21.59 24.57
C ALA A 513 -5.59 -20.84 25.40
N ARG A 514 -5.19 -20.07 26.41
CA ARG A 514 -6.11 -19.33 27.29
C ARG A 514 -5.57 -17.93 27.57
N TRP A 515 -6.43 -16.93 27.45
CA TRP A 515 -6.10 -15.53 27.78
C TRP A 515 -7.37 -14.77 28.17
N SER A 516 -7.22 -13.51 28.57
CA SER A 516 -8.32 -12.58 28.81
C SER A 516 -8.00 -11.25 28.13
N TYR A 517 -9.03 -10.58 27.60
CA TYR A 517 -8.91 -9.28 26.94
C TYR A 517 -8.96 -8.09 27.92
N GLY A 518 -9.09 -8.34 29.23
CA GLY A 518 -9.37 -7.30 30.22
C GLY A 518 -10.87 -7.05 30.39
N TYR A 519 -11.24 -6.43 31.50
CA TYR A 519 -12.61 -6.10 31.88
C TYR A 519 -12.94 -4.65 31.57
#